data_AF-A0A1Y4J013-F1
#
_entry.id   AF-A0A1Y4J013-F1
#
_cell.length_a   1.000
_cell.length_b   1.000
_cell.length_c   1.000
_cell.angle_alpha   90.00
_cell.angle_beta   90.00
_cell.angle_gamma   90.00
#
_symmetry.space_group_name_H-M   'P 1'
#
loop_
_entity.id
_entity.type
_entity.pdbx_description
1 polymer ?
#
loop_
_entity_poly.entity_id
_entity_poly.type
_entity_poly.pdbx_seq_one_letter_code
_entity_poly.pdbx_strand_id
1 'polypeptide(L)'
;MIDLRNNTGGSSKCVDRLISYFPHPDYSLYSKSQLKVSAYSKAYNKDRHPEIYSQICNLPDGGLFVIEATPVKSNLKEANLYHGKTTILVNNKTYSGASTLAHTMKRLGIARVKGETGCPDVYFGNYLHFTLPNSKIDYYISFSKFYE
;
A
#
# COMPACT_ATOMS: atom_id res chain seq x y z
N MET A 1 -20.70 -5.18 8.01
CA MET A 1 -20.52 -4.52 6.70
C MET A 1 -19.46 -3.45 6.88
N ILE A 2 -18.51 -3.32 5.94
CA ILE A 2 -17.46 -2.29 5.97
C ILE A 2 -17.65 -1.41 4.73
N ASP A 3 -17.79 -0.11 4.92
CA ASP A 3 -17.93 0.83 3.81
C ASP A 3 -16.60 1.53 3.54
N LEU A 4 -16.01 1.27 2.37
CA LEU A 4 -14.77 1.88 1.91
C LEU A 4 -15.00 2.82 0.71
N ARG A 5 -16.24 3.13 0.37
CA ARG A 5 -16.55 4.08 -0.71
C ARG A 5 -15.96 5.44 -0.37
N ASN A 6 -15.39 6.10 -1.38
CA ASN A 6 -14.74 7.42 -1.24
C ASN A 6 -13.53 7.46 -0.30
N ASN A 7 -12.94 6.30 0.04
CA ASN A 7 -11.72 6.24 0.84
C ASN A 7 -10.47 6.27 -0.06
N THR A 8 -9.67 7.32 0.05
CA THR A 8 -8.48 7.52 -0.80
C THR A 8 -7.27 6.68 -0.39
N GLY A 9 -7.38 5.92 0.71
CA GLY A 9 -6.34 5.04 1.22
C GLY A 9 -5.58 5.61 2.41
N GLY A 10 -4.36 5.11 2.61
CA GLY A 10 -3.55 5.43 3.78
C GLY A 10 -2.38 4.48 3.95
N SER A 11 -2.00 4.21 5.19
CA SER A 11 -0.82 3.39 5.53
C SER A 11 -1.06 1.89 5.35
N SER A 12 -0.11 1.19 4.73
CA SER A 12 -0.10 -0.28 4.65
C SER A 12 -0.11 -0.94 6.04
N LYS A 13 0.51 -0.32 7.06
CA LYS A 13 0.46 -0.84 8.44
C LYS A 13 -0.96 -0.84 9.00
N CYS A 14 -1.79 0.13 8.62
CA CYS A 14 -3.19 0.16 9.01
C CYS A 14 -3.99 -0.94 8.28
N VAL A 15 -3.66 -1.22 7.02
CA VAL A 15 -4.26 -2.32 6.24
C VAL A 15 -3.97 -3.66 6.92
N ASP A 16 -2.69 -3.95 7.21
CA ASP A 16 -2.29 -5.18 7.91
C ASP A 16 -3.01 -5.32 9.26
N ARG A 17 -3.09 -4.21 10.01
CA ARG A 17 -3.78 -4.20 11.30
C ARG A 17 -5.28 -4.46 11.17
N LEU A 18 -5.94 -3.95 10.14
CA LEU A 18 -7.36 -4.21 9.92
C LEU A 18 -7.61 -5.68 9.54
N ILE A 19 -6.75 -6.26 8.71
CA ILE A 19 -6.83 -7.68 8.32
C ILE A 19 -6.58 -8.58 9.53
N SER A 20 -5.71 -8.20 10.47
CA SER A 20 -5.37 -9.02 11.65
C SER A 20 -6.55 -9.32 12.58
N TYR A 21 -7.67 -8.60 12.46
CA TYR A 21 -8.89 -8.89 13.22
C TYR A 21 -9.72 -10.04 12.64
N PHE A 22 -9.35 -10.57 11.48
CA PHE A 22 -10.03 -11.67 10.80
C PHE A 22 -9.11 -12.89 10.72
N PRO A 23 -9.64 -14.12 10.67
CA PRO A 23 -8.82 -15.31 10.42
C PRO A 23 -8.21 -15.25 9.02
N HIS A 24 -6.88 -15.32 8.95
CA HIS A 24 -6.14 -15.31 7.69
C HIS A 24 -4.94 -16.26 7.70
N PRO A 25 -4.61 -16.90 6.56
CA PRO A 25 -3.34 -17.60 6.40
C PRO A 25 -2.16 -16.62 6.29
N ASP A 26 -0.95 -17.13 6.04
CA ASP A 26 0.17 -16.28 5.63
C ASP A 26 -0.21 -15.53 4.34
N TYR A 27 0.12 -14.24 4.26
CA TYR A 27 -0.15 -13.42 3.07
C TYR A 27 0.90 -12.31 2.90
N SER A 28 0.91 -11.65 1.75
CA SER A 28 1.56 -10.35 1.56
C SER A 28 0.57 -9.40 0.88
N LEU A 29 0.67 -8.11 1.20
CA LEU A 29 -0.12 -7.08 0.52
C LEU A 29 0.34 -6.88 -0.91
N TYR A 30 1.66 -6.94 -1.11
CA TYR A 30 2.31 -6.74 -2.40
C TYR A 30 3.22 -7.94 -2.69
N SER A 31 3.24 -8.38 -3.95
CA SER A 31 4.24 -9.33 -4.46
C SER A 31 5.62 -8.69 -4.56
N LYS A 32 5.67 -7.39 -4.90
CA LYS A 32 6.86 -6.53 -4.80
C LYS A 32 6.48 -5.06 -4.89
N SER A 33 7.44 -4.19 -4.58
CA SER A 33 7.38 -2.79 -4.99
C SER A 33 8.70 -2.35 -5.63
N GLN A 34 8.63 -1.34 -6.47
CA GLN A 34 9.78 -0.74 -7.14
C GLN A 34 9.89 0.72 -6.72
N LEU A 35 11.07 1.13 -6.30
CA LEU A 35 11.39 2.49 -5.92
C LEU A 35 12.37 3.09 -6.94
N LYS A 36 12.04 4.26 -7.48
CA LYS A 36 12.98 5.00 -8.35
C LYS A 36 14.06 5.65 -7.49
N VAL A 37 15.32 5.26 -7.68
CA VAL A 37 16.47 5.82 -6.95
C VAL A 37 16.78 7.20 -7.50
N SER A 38 16.82 8.18 -6.60
CA SER A 38 17.17 9.58 -6.89
C SER A 38 17.61 10.27 -5.60
N ALA A 39 18.29 11.41 -5.71
CA ALA A 39 18.55 12.29 -4.57
C ALA A 39 17.28 12.58 -3.74
N TYR A 40 16.12 12.76 -4.40
CA TYR A 40 14.85 13.04 -3.72
C TYR A 40 14.30 11.83 -2.98
N SER A 41 14.31 10.64 -3.58
CA SER A 41 13.83 9.43 -2.90
C SER A 41 14.77 9.00 -1.78
N LYS A 42 16.09 9.21 -1.92
CA LYS A 42 17.06 9.05 -0.82
C LYS A 42 16.74 10.00 0.33
N ALA A 43 16.56 11.29 0.07
CA ALA A 43 16.21 12.28 1.10
C ALA A 43 14.87 11.94 1.79
N TYR A 44 13.86 11.54 1.02
CA TYR A 44 12.56 11.12 1.57
C TYR A 44 12.68 9.96 2.56
N ASN A 45 13.46 8.94 2.21
CA ASN A 45 13.60 7.73 3.02
C ASN A 45 14.56 7.89 4.20
N LYS A 46 15.50 8.84 4.15
CA LYS A 46 16.53 9.01 5.20
C LYS A 46 15.95 9.03 6.63
N ASP A 47 14.88 9.79 6.83
CA ASP A 47 14.24 9.92 8.15
C ASP A 47 12.97 9.07 8.29
N ARG A 48 12.25 8.82 7.18
CA ARG A 48 10.96 8.12 7.22
C ARG A 48 11.10 6.59 7.23
N HIS A 49 12.11 6.09 6.53
CA HIS A 49 12.34 4.67 6.26
C HIS A 49 13.86 4.41 6.25
N PRO A 50 14.56 4.57 7.39
CA PRO A 50 16.01 4.40 7.48
C PRO A 50 16.47 3.01 6.98
N GLU A 51 15.61 1.99 7.10
CA GLU A 51 15.82 0.64 6.58
C GLU A 51 15.85 0.57 5.05
N ILE A 52 15.07 1.40 4.37
CA ILE A 52 15.11 1.51 2.90
C ILE A 52 16.30 2.39 2.51
N TYR A 53 16.51 3.49 3.23
CA TYR A 53 17.60 4.42 2.96
C TYR A 53 18.97 3.74 2.96
N SER A 54 19.25 2.88 3.95
CA SER A 54 20.53 2.16 4.04
C SER A 54 20.82 1.27 2.83
N GLN A 55 19.78 0.81 2.13
CA GLN A 55 19.90 -0.03 0.93
C GLN A 55 20.07 0.79 -0.35
N ILE A 56 19.52 2.01 -0.39
CA ILE A 56 19.53 2.84 -1.61
C ILE A 56 20.54 3.98 -1.59
N CYS A 57 21.13 4.33 -0.44
CA CYS A 57 21.94 5.55 -0.29
C CYS A 57 23.16 5.58 -1.23
N ASN A 58 23.77 4.43 -1.49
CA ASN A 58 24.95 4.29 -2.35
C ASN A 58 24.61 3.88 -3.80
N LEU A 59 23.33 3.66 -4.12
CA LEU A 59 22.93 3.30 -5.48
C LEU A 59 22.95 4.54 -6.40
N PRO A 60 23.31 4.40 -7.68
CA PRO A 60 23.29 5.50 -8.62
C PRO A 60 21.86 5.99 -8.87
N ASP A 61 21.72 7.30 -9.05
CA ASP A 61 20.45 7.91 -9.41
C ASP A 61 19.99 7.44 -10.80
N GLY A 62 18.67 7.29 -10.98
CA GLY A 62 18.05 6.80 -12.22
C GLY A 62 17.75 5.30 -12.22
N GLY A 63 18.32 4.53 -11.29
CA GLY A 63 18.03 3.11 -11.12
C GLY A 63 16.64 2.82 -10.53
N LEU A 64 16.22 1.55 -10.64
CA LEU A 64 15.07 1.00 -9.92
C LEU A 64 15.57 0.05 -8.84
N PHE A 65 15.17 0.31 -7.60
CA PHE A 65 15.39 -0.58 -6.47
C PHE A 65 14.14 -1.42 -6.24
N VAL A 66 14.28 -2.75 -6.16
CA VAL A 66 13.16 -3.67 -5.92
C VAL A 66 13.09 -3.99 -4.42
N ILE A 67 11.91 -3.82 -3.85
CA ILE A 67 11.58 -4.24 -2.50
C ILE A 67 10.71 -5.47 -2.64
N GLU A 68 11.22 -6.60 -2.18
CA GLU A 68 10.50 -7.89 -2.22
C GLU A 68 9.30 -7.90 -1.24
N ALA A 69 8.41 -8.87 -1.42
CA ALA A 69 7.25 -9.05 -0.55
C ALA A 69 7.65 -9.18 0.92
N THR A 70 6.93 -8.45 1.79
CA THR A 70 7.01 -8.63 3.24
C THR A 70 5.86 -9.54 3.68
N PRO A 71 6.14 -10.81 4.07
CA PRO A 71 5.08 -11.73 4.47
C PRO A 71 4.54 -11.38 5.87
N VAL A 72 3.22 -11.42 6.00
CA VAL A 72 2.47 -11.41 7.26
C VAL A 72 2.16 -12.85 7.64
N LYS A 73 2.44 -13.20 8.90
CA LYS A 73 2.20 -14.56 9.43
C LYS A 73 0.74 -14.80 9.74
N SER A 74 0.30 -16.04 9.53
CA SER A 74 -1.02 -16.55 9.85
C SER A 74 -1.38 -16.30 11.32
N ASN A 75 -2.62 -15.89 11.55
CA ASN A 75 -3.19 -15.70 12.88
C ASN A 75 -4.25 -16.76 13.23
N LEU A 76 -4.40 -17.83 12.43
CA LEU A 76 -5.48 -18.82 12.59
C LEU A 76 -5.56 -19.51 13.97
N LYS A 77 -4.49 -19.44 14.77
CA LYS A 77 -4.42 -19.99 16.13
C LYS A 77 -4.87 -19.00 17.22
N GLU A 78 -5.14 -17.76 16.86
CA GLU A 78 -5.56 -16.73 17.82
C GLU A 78 -7.04 -16.92 18.21
N ALA A 79 -7.34 -16.73 19.50
CA ALA A 79 -8.67 -16.97 20.04
C ALA A 79 -9.68 -15.82 19.79
N ASN A 80 -9.19 -14.59 19.57
CA ASN A 80 -10.00 -13.38 19.55
C ASN A 80 -10.12 -12.79 18.14
N LEU A 81 -10.69 -13.55 17.22
CA LEU A 81 -10.88 -13.15 15.82
C LEU A 81 -12.36 -12.96 15.47
N TYR A 82 -12.64 -12.09 14.51
CA TYR A 82 -13.97 -11.90 13.98
C TYR A 82 -14.26 -12.93 12.87
N HIS A 83 -15.21 -13.83 13.11
CA HIS A 83 -15.62 -14.89 12.17
C HIS A 83 -16.91 -14.60 11.40
N GLY A 84 -17.49 -13.40 11.58
CA GLY A 84 -18.74 -13.04 10.94
C GLY A 84 -18.62 -12.91 9.43
N LYS A 85 -19.74 -13.15 8.72
CA LYS A 85 -19.82 -12.91 7.27
C LYS A 85 -19.57 -11.43 6.97
N THR A 86 -18.53 -11.15 6.19
CA THR A 86 -18.10 -9.78 5.91
C THR A 86 -18.39 -9.41 4.46
N THR A 87 -18.94 -8.20 4.28
CA THR A 87 -19.11 -7.57 2.97
C THR A 87 -18.49 -6.18 3.02
N ILE A 88 -17.67 -5.88 2.01
CA ILE A 88 -17.00 -4.60 1.81
C ILE A 88 -17.63 -3.88 0.63
N LEU A 89 -18.02 -2.63 0.82
CA LEU A 89 -18.52 -1.76 -0.25
C LEU A 89 -17.38 -0.87 -0.76
N VAL A 90 -17.19 -0.82 -2.08
CA VAL A 90 -16.18 0.01 -2.75
C VAL A 90 -16.80 0.78 -3.91
N ASN A 91 -16.12 1.83 -4.37
CA ASN A 91 -16.46 2.52 -5.61
C ASN A 91 -15.18 3.02 -6.32
N ASN A 92 -15.37 3.66 -7.48
CA ASN A 92 -14.29 4.25 -8.27
C ASN A 92 -13.53 5.40 -7.55
N LYS A 93 -13.89 5.74 -6.31
CA LYS A 93 -13.18 6.67 -5.43
C LYS A 93 -12.49 5.98 -4.25
N THR A 94 -12.47 4.64 -4.23
CA THR A 94 -11.67 3.82 -3.31
C THR A 94 -10.29 3.62 -3.93
N TYR A 95 -9.22 4.09 -3.26
CA TYR A 95 -7.86 4.11 -3.79
C TYR A 95 -6.79 3.62 -2.80
N SER A 96 -5.60 3.30 -3.33
CA SER A 96 -4.38 3.00 -2.56
C SER A 96 -4.66 1.93 -1.48
N GLY A 97 -4.21 2.14 -0.23
CA GLY A 97 -4.40 1.17 0.85
C GLY A 97 -5.85 0.72 1.08
N ALA A 98 -6.85 1.53 0.73
CA ALA A 98 -8.25 1.10 0.83
C ALA A 98 -8.61 0.07 -0.26
N SER A 99 -8.07 0.23 -1.46
CA SER A 99 -8.19 -0.78 -2.52
C SER A 99 -7.43 -2.04 -2.16
N THR A 100 -6.18 -1.91 -1.67
CA THR A 100 -5.36 -3.03 -1.23
C THR A 100 -6.05 -3.85 -0.13
N LEU A 101 -6.70 -3.19 0.83
CA LEU A 101 -7.51 -3.86 1.85
C LEU A 101 -8.64 -4.69 1.23
N ALA A 102 -9.44 -4.07 0.34
CA ALA A 102 -10.56 -4.75 -0.31
C ALA A 102 -10.09 -5.93 -1.18
N HIS A 103 -9.04 -5.74 -1.97
CA HIS A 103 -8.47 -6.76 -2.85
C HIS A 103 -7.88 -7.93 -2.04
N THR A 104 -7.12 -7.63 -0.99
CA THR A 104 -6.52 -8.65 -0.12
C THR A 104 -7.59 -9.46 0.61
N MET A 105 -8.58 -8.80 1.24
CA MET A 105 -9.66 -9.50 1.94
C MET A 105 -10.53 -10.34 0.99
N LYS A 106 -10.69 -9.91 -0.28
CA LYS A 106 -11.35 -10.71 -1.32
C LYS A 106 -10.51 -11.93 -1.69
N ARG A 107 -9.22 -11.74 -1.96
CA ARG A 107 -8.27 -12.79 -2.38
C ARG A 107 -8.09 -13.87 -1.31
N LEU A 108 -8.08 -13.48 -0.03
CA LEU A 108 -8.00 -14.40 1.10
C LEU A 108 -9.35 -15.07 1.44
N GLY A 109 -10.44 -14.72 0.75
CA GLY A 109 -11.77 -15.27 1.02
C GLY A 109 -12.43 -14.76 2.31
N ILE A 110 -11.87 -13.73 2.94
CA ILE A 110 -12.34 -13.15 4.21
C ILE A 110 -13.64 -12.35 4.01
N ALA A 111 -13.74 -11.64 2.90
CA ALA A 111 -14.88 -10.77 2.62
C ALA A 111 -15.36 -10.87 1.17
N ARG A 112 -16.67 -10.65 0.99
CA ARG A 112 -17.26 -10.37 -0.33
C ARG A 112 -17.11 -8.89 -0.63
N VAL A 113 -16.56 -8.53 -1.78
CA VAL A 113 -16.46 -7.14 -2.23
C VAL A 113 -17.58 -6.82 -3.19
N LYS A 114 -18.25 -5.67 -2.98
CA LYS A 114 -19.32 -5.15 -3.83
C LYS A 114 -18.94 -3.79 -4.40
N GLY A 115 -18.94 -3.69 -5.73
CA GLY A 115 -18.44 -2.55 -6.49
C GLY A 115 -17.04 -2.81 -7.06
N GLU A 116 -16.47 -1.78 -7.68
CA GLU A 116 -15.12 -1.77 -8.26
C GLU A 116 -14.33 -0.61 -7.66
N THR A 117 -13.06 -0.84 -7.34
CA THR A 117 -12.17 0.20 -6.81
C THR A 117 -11.67 1.10 -7.94
N GLY A 118 -11.18 2.30 -7.62
CA GLY A 118 -10.56 3.19 -8.60
C GLY A 118 -9.09 2.86 -8.89
N CYS A 119 -8.51 1.89 -8.18
CA CYS A 119 -7.08 1.57 -8.22
C CYS A 119 -6.87 0.15 -8.75
N PRO A 120 -6.10 -0.04 -9.84
CA PRO A 120 -5.76 -1.37 -10.33
C PRO A 120 -4.74 -2.08 -9.42
N ASP A 121 -4.54 -3.38 -9.64
CA ASP A 121 -3.60 -4.24 -8.89
C ASP A 121 -2.12 -3.80 -9.04
N VAL A 122 -1.81 -3.00 -10.06
CA VAL A 122 -0.49 -2.38 -10.26
C VAL A 122 -0.64 -0.89 -10.36
N TYR A 123 -0.12 -0.16 -9.37
CA TYR A 123 -0.33 1.28 -9.27
C TYR A 123 0.92 2.02 -8.76
N PHE A 124 0.92 3.34 -8.96
CA PHE A 124 1.97 4.22 -8.44
C PHE A 124 1.53 4.87 -7.14
N GLY A 125 2.46 5.02 -6.21
CA GLY A 125 2.22 5.64 -4.92
C GLY A 125 3.49 6.23 -4.33
N ASN A 126 3.41 6.69 -3.08
CA ASN A 126 4.40 7.53 -2.40
C ASN A 126 4.75 8.76 -3.24
N TYR A 127 4.35 9.95 -2.79
CA TYR A 127 4.57 11.17 -3.54
C TYR A 127 5.62 12.07 -2.91
N LEU A 128 6.39 12.72 -3.78
CA LEU A 128 7.28 13.82 -3.45
C LEU A 128 6.57 15.12 -3.84
N HIS A 129 6.62 16.12 -2.97
CA HIS A 129 6.05 17.45 -3.21
C HIS A 129 7.12 18.38 -3.75
N PHE A 130 6.75 19.17 -4.75
CA PHE A 130 7.59 20.18 -5.38
C PHE A 130 6.79 21.44 -5.64
N THR A 131 7.47 22.59 -5.65
CA THR A 131 6.89 23.88 -6.01
C THR A 131 7.69 24.47 -7.16
N LEU A 132 7.01 24.84 -8.26
CA LEU A 132 7.68 25.43 -9.42
C LEU A 132 8.29 26.80 -9.08
N PRO A 133 9.55 27.07 -9.47
CA PRO A 133 10.28 28.24 -8.99
C PRO A 133 9.68 29.57 -9.43
N ASN A 134 9.07 29.61 -10.63
CA ASN A 134 8.54 30.84 -11.21
C ASN A 134 7.04 31.01 -10.97
N SER A 135 6.22 29.98 -11.25
CA SER A 135 4.76 30.05 -11.11
C SER A 135 4.24 29.80 -9.70
N LYS A 136 5.08 29.24 -8.81
CA LYS A 136 4.71 28.82 -7.46
C LYS A 136 3.61 27.75 -7.40
N ILE A 137 3.39 27.05 -8.51
CA ILE A 137 2.42 25.94 -8.56
C ILE A 137 3.03 24.73 -7.87
N ASP A 138 2.26 24.14 -6.95
CA ASP A 138 2.59 22.88 -6.29
C ASP A 138 2.23 21.70 -7.18
N TYR A 139 3.10 20.70 -7.19
CA TYR A 139 2.85 19.43 -7.88
C TYR A 139 3.48 18.27 -7.12
N TYR A 140 3.00 17.07 -7.45
CA TYR A 140 3.39 15.84 -6.80
C TYR A 140 3.86 14.81 -7.83
N ILE A 141 4.95 14.11 -7.52
CA ILE A 141 5.45 13.00 -8.35
C ILE A 141 5.51 11.74 -7.51
N SER A 142 4.87 10.69 -7.98
CA SER A 142 5.01 9.35 -7.40
C SER A 142 6.36 8.74 -7.76
N PHE A 143 7.02 8.12 -6.78
CA PHE A 143 8.34 7.50 -6.98
C PHE A 143 8.37 6.00 -6.66
N SER A 144 7.24 5.43 -6.23
CA SER A 144 7.08 4.00 -6.01
C SER A 144 6.01 3.40 -6.91
N LYS A 145 6.23 2.16 -7.33
CA LYS A 145 5.26 1.33 -8.06
C LYS A 145 5.01 0.06 -7.26
N PHE A 146 3.75 -0.28 -7.04
CA PHE A 146 3.30 -1.42 -6.23
C PHE A 146 2.69 -2.48 -7.13
N TYR A 147 2.90 -3.74 -6.75
CA TYR A 147 2.35 -4.91 -7.41
C TYR A 147 1.64 -5.75 -6.34
N GLU A 148 0.31 -5.78 -6.35
CA GLU A 148 -0.50 -6.56 -5.40
C GLU A 148 -0.40 -8.09 -5.60
#